data_AF-A0A833E9C2-F1
#
_entry.id   AF-A0A833E9C2-F1
#
_cell.length_a   1.000
_cell.length_b   1.000
_cell.length_c   1.000
_cell.angle_alpha   90.00
_cell.angle_beta   90.00
_cell.angle_gamma   90.00
#
_symmetry.space_group_name_H-M   'P 1'
#
loop_
_entity.id
_entity.type
_entity.pdbx_description
1 polymer ?
#
loop_
_entity_poly.entity_id
_entity_poly.type
_entity_poly.pdbx_seq_one_letter_code
_entity_poly.pdbx_strand_id
1 'polypeptide(L)' 'MSTSTVTVPWVPSRDEVIKAVLSIIRPSKKDIIFDIGCGDGRVATTLASTYGVQTICIEL' A
#
# COMPACT_ATOMS: atom_id res chain seq x y z
N MET A 1 11.77 28.22 -14.19
CA MET A 1 10.77 27.54 -13.34
C MET A 1 11.53 26.78 -12.28
N SER A 2 11.40 27.16 -11.00
CA SER A 2 11.99 26.39 -9.91
C SER A 2 11.24 25.06 -9.82
N THR A 3 11.88 23.95 -10.19
CA THR A 3 11.32 22.61 -10.00
C THR A 3 11.49 22.27 -8.52
N SER A 4 10.54 22.68 -7.69
CA SER A 4 10.47 22.20 -6.31
C SER A 4 10.42 20.68 -6.34
N THR A 5 11.45 20.02 -5.84
CA THR A 5 11.50 18.56 -5.74
C THR A 5 10.44 18.12 -4.74
N VAL A 6 9.41 17.42 -5.21
CA VAL A 6 8.43 16.78 -4.32
C VAL A 6 9.13 15.59 -3.69
N THR A 7 9.27 15.61 -2.37
CA THR A 7 9.86 14.53 -1.59
C THR A 7 8.82 13.98 -0.62
N VAL A 8 8.78 12.66 -0.48
CA VAL A 8 7.94 11.98 0.50
C VAL A 8 8.88 11.11 1.33
N PRO A 9 9.06 11.39 2.63
CA PRO A 9 9.94 10.59 3.47
C PRO A 9 9.29 9.22 3.75
N TRP A 10 10.13 8.20 3.96
CA TRP A 10 9.65 6.90 4.40
C TRP A 10 9.18 6.98 5.86
N VAL A 11 7.87 6.86 6.06
CA VAL A 11 7.23 6.72 7.37
C VAL A 11 6.18 5.62 7.25
N PRO A 12 6.42 4.42 7.82
CA PRO A 12 5.54 3.30 7.57
C PRO A 12 4.19 3.44 8.27
N SER A 13 3.14 2.98 7.60
CA SER A 13 1.81 2.82 8.22
C SER A 13 1.85 1.80 9.35
N ARG A 14 1.26 2.16 10.50
CA ARG A 14 1.09 1.25 11.64
C ARG A 14 0.09 0.14 11.32
N ASP A 15 0.31 -1.05 11.87
CA ASP A 15 -0.54 -2.22 11.61
C ASP A 15 -2.01 -2.00 11.95
N GLU A 16 -2.31 -1.23 13.00
CA GLU A 16 -3.68 -0.86 13.40
C GLU A 16 -4.41 -0.05 12.32
N VAL A 17 -3.69 0.88 11.66
CA VAL A 17 -4.22 1.70 10.57
C VAL A 17 -4.42 0.85 9.33
N ILE A 18 -3.48 -0.04 9.01
CA ILE A 18 -3.60 -0.97 7.89
C ILE A 18 -4.84 -1.85 8.08
N LYS A 19 -5.01 -2.46 9.26
CA LYS A 19 -6.18 -3.27 9.59
C LYS A 19 -7.49 -2.47 9.47
N ALA A 20 -7.51 -1.23 9.95
CA ALA A 20 -8.68 -0.36 9.82
C ALA A 20 -9.03 -0.11 8.35
N VAL A 21 -8.06 0.25 7.51
CA VAL A 21 -8.27 0.47 6.07
C VAL A 21 -8.76 -0.80 5.38
N LEU A 22 -8.13 -1.95 5.64
CA LEU A 22 -8.52 -3.23 5.05
C LEU A 22 -9.95 -3.63 5.45
N SER A 23 -10.40 -3.29 6.67
CA SER A 23 -11.78 -3.53 7.12
C SER A 23 -12.82 -2.69 6.39
N ILE A 24 -12.42 -1.50 5.91
CA ILE A 24 -13.28 -0.57 5.17
C ILE A 24 -13.37 -1.00 3.71
N ILE A 25 -12.22 -1.24 3.06
CA ILE A 25 -12.18 -1.53 1.62
C ILE A 25 -12.60 -2.96 1.27
N ARG A 26 -12.53 -3.88 2.25
CA ARG A 26 -12.95 -5.30 2.13
C ARG A 26 -12.45 -5.95 0.83
N PRO A 27 -11.13 -6.06 0.67
CA PRO A 27 -10.55 -6.41 -0.62
C PRO A 27 -10.90 -7.85 -1.00
N SER A 28 -11.12 -8.07 -2.28
CA SER A 28 -11.52 -9.35 -2.87
C SER A 28 -10.48 -9.83 -3.87
N LYS A 29 -10.46 -11.15 -4.13
CA LYS A 29 -9.57 -11.77 -5.13
C LYS A 29 -9.78 -11.28 -6.57
N LYS A 30 -10.87 -10.54 -6.83
CA LYS A 30 -11.15 -9.93 -8.14
C LYS A 30 -10.52 -8.55 -8.28
N ASP A 31 -10.01 -7.99 -7.18
CA ASP A 31 -9.43 -6.66 -7.17
C ASP A 31 -7.98 -6.70 -7.65
N ILE A 32 -7.55 -5.60 -8.26
CA ILE A 32 -6.15 -5.31 -8.54
C ILE A 32 -5.82 -4.04 -7.77
N ILE A 33 -4.93 -4.15 -6.78
CA ILE A 33 -4.58 -3.02 -5.91
C ILE A 33 -3.18 -2.53 -6.24
N PHE A 34 -3.01 -1.21 -6.30
CA PHE A 34 -1.74 -0.54 -6.48
C PHE A 34 -1.37 0.18 -5.18
N ASP A 35 -0.22 -0.18 -4.60
CA ASP A 35 0.34 0.45 -3.41
C ASP A 35 1.45 1.41 -3.85
N ILE A 36 1.12 2.70 -3.94
CA ILE A 36 1.99 3.75 -4.52
C ILE A 36 2.83 4.35 -3.39
N GLY A 37 4.15 4.12 -3.43
CA GLY A 37 5.04 4.40 -2.31
C GLY A 37 4.92 3.31 -1.25
N CYS A 38 5.05 2.05 -1.67
CA CYS A 38 4.78 0.90 -0.83
C CYS A 38 5.83 0.70 0.29
N GLY A 39 6.96 1.40 0.26
CA GLY A 39 7.99 1.35 1.29
C GLY A 39 8.56 -0.05 1.46
N ASP A 40 8.33 -0.64 2.64
CA ASP A 40 8.75 -2.03 2.91
C ASP A 40 7.76 -3.10 2.40
N GLY A 41 6.71 -2.67 1.69
CA GLY A 41 5.73 -3.54 1.05
C GLY A 41 4.76 -4.21 2.03
N ARG A 42 4.67 -3.78 3.30
CA ARG A 42 3.82 -4.43 4.31
C ARG A 42 2.33 -4.49 3.94
N VAL A 43 1.80 -3.46 3.29
CA VAL A 43 0.39 -3.41 2.87
C VAL A 43 0.18 -4.35 1.70
N ALA A 44 1.01 -4.24 0.66
CA ALA A 44 0.99 -5.14 -0.49
C ALA A 44 1.12 -6.62 -0.09
N THR A 45 2.04 -6.93 0.83
CA THR A 45 2.26 -8.28 1.36
C THR A 45 1.03 -8.77 2.12
N THR A 46 0.41 -7.93 2.94
CA THR A 46 -0.82 -8.31 3.67
C THR A 46 -1.96 -8.61 2.70
N LEU A 47 -2.18 -7.78 1.69
CA LEU A 47 -3.20 -7.97 0.65
C LEU A 47 -2.98 -9.26 -0.14
N ALA A 48 -1.75 -9.51 -0.58
CA ALA A 48 -1.42 -10.71 -1.36
C ALA A 48 -1.48 -11.99 -0.50
N SER A 49 -0.80 -12.01 0.64
CA SER A 49 -0.66 -13.23 1.47
C SER A 49 -1.93 -13.60 2.24
N THR A 50 -2.64 -12.60 2.77
CA THR A 50 -3.80 -12.84 3.64
C THR A 50 -5.11 -12.87 2.85
N TYR A 51 -5.26 -11.99 1.86
CA TYR A 51 -6.52 -11.85 1.10
C TYR A 51 -6.45 -12.50 -0.29
N GLY A 52 -5.26 -12.89 -0.78
CA GLY A 52 -5.08 -13.45 -2.12
C GLY A 52 -5.38 -12.46 -3.22
N VAL A 53 -5.21 -11.16 -2.95
CA VAL A 53 -5.51 -10.06 -3.87
C VAL A 53 -4.29 -9.81 -4.75
N GLN A 54 -4.50 -9.65 -6.06
CA GLN A 54 -3.42 -9.25 -6.94
C GLN A 54 -2.99 -7.81 -6.59
N THR A 55 -1.75 -7.65 -6.14
CA THR A 55 -1.26 -6.37 -5.63
C THR A 55 0.06 -5.98 -6.29
N ILE A 56 0.17 -4.72 -6.70
CA ILE A 56 1.37 -4.15 -7.33
C ILE A 56 1.96 -3.13 -6.35
N CYS A 57 3.17 -3.43 -5.86
CA CYS A 57 3.97 -2.57 -5.01
C CYS A 57 4.82 -1.66 -5.91
N ILE A 58 4.63 -0.35 -5.83
CA ILE A 58 5.43 0.63 -6.58
C ILE A 58 6.25 1.45 -5.58
N GLU A 59 7.57 1.38 -5.70
CA GLU A 59 8.53 2.14 -4.89
C GLU A 59 9.65 2.65 -5.80
N LEU A 60 10.25 3.79 -5.44
CA LEU A 60 11.32 4.47 -6.19
C LEU A 60 12.70 3.82 -6.00
#